data_AF-A0A523T059-F1
#
_entry.id   AF-A0A523T059-F1
#
_cell.length_a   1.000
_cell.length_b   1.000
_cell.length_c   1.000
_cell.angle_alpha   90.00
_cell.angle_beta   90.00
_cell.angle_gamma   90.00
#
_symmetry.space_group_name_H-M   'P 1'
#
loop_
_entity.id
_entity.type
_entity.pdbx_description
1 polymer ?
#
loop_
_entity_poly.entity_id
_entity_poly.type
_entity_poly.pdbx_seq_one_letter_code
_entity_poly.pdbx_strand_id
1 'polypeptide(L)'
;EARKKGSNNFSIYAAFKLIPPALWMIAAHPELAIEGLILPGHVSAVIGSEPYRFLADEFKRPCVITGFEAADILQALLMIAGQIKEGEPRLEIQYKRVVTKEGNKAALKIMEGMCDVKDSMWRGLGTIPESELKLKEAWKDFDAEHKFSLPPMEYKETADAKGCRCGEVLLGKIIPPDCPLFAEACTTSNPIGPCMVSSEGACAAYYKYER
;
A
#
# COMPACT_ATOMS: atom_id res chain seq x y z
N GLU A 1 -4.60 -11.36 -22.30
CA GLU A 1 -5.60 -12.36 -22.76
C GLU A 1 -6.81 -11.75 -23.47
N ALA A 2 -7.60 -10.85 -22.86
CA ALA A 2 -8.79 -10.27 -23.50
C ALA A 2 -8.55 -9.75 -24.93
N ARG A 3 -7.48 -8.97 -25.14
CA ARG A 3 -7.03 -8.53 -26.48
C ARG A 3 -6.75 -9.68 -27.45
N LYS A 4 -6.06 -10.73 -27.01
CA LYS A 4 -5.74 -11.89 -27.87
C LYS A 4 -7.00 -12.62 -28.33
N LYS A 5 -8.04 -12.61 -27.49
CA LYS A 5 -9.34 -13.22 -27.78
C LYS A 5 -10.31 -12.27 -28.50
N GLY A 6 -9.93 -11.02 -28.77
CA GLY A 6 -10.84 -10.02 -29.34
C GLY A 6 -12.05 -9.72 -28.44
N SER A 7 -11.90 -9.80 -27.12
CA SER A 7 -13.00 -9.62 -26.17
C SER A 7 -13.36 -8.14 -26.02
N ASN A 8 -14.56 -7.77 -26.46
CA ASN A 8 -15.03 -6.37 -26.41
C ASN A 8 -15.92 -6.06 -25.20
N ASN A 9 -16.28 -7.09 -24.42
CA ASN A 9 -17.13 -7.00 -23.23
C ASN A 9 -16.34 -7.01 -21.91
N PHE A 10 -15.03 -6.82 -21.97
CA PHE A 10 -14.17 -6.70 -20.80
C PHE A 10 -13.67 -5.27 -20.67
N SER A 11 -13.75 -4.73 -19.46
CA SER A 11 -13.23 -3.40 -19.11
C SER A 11 -12.78 -3.40 -17.65
N ILE A 12 -11.81 -2.57 -17.31
CA ILE A 12 -11.35 -2.34 -15.94
C ILE A 12 -11.38 -0.85 -15.62
N TYR A 13 -11.78 -0.53 -14.39
CA TYR A 13 -11.51 0.77 -13.80
C TYR A 13 -10.16 0.67 -13.10
N ALA A 14 -9.11 1.24 -13.69
CA ALA A 14 -7.75 1.11 -13.17
C ALA A 14 -7.54 2.07 -11.99
N ALA A 15 -7.66 1.56 -10.77
CA ALA A 15 -7.35 2.26 -9.52
C ALA A 15 -6.16 1.60 -8.78
N PHE A 16 -5.16 1.16 -9.56
CA PHE A 16 -4.01 0.44 -9.03
C PHE A 16 -3.03 1.40 -8.35
N LYS A 17 -2.56 1.03 -7.17
CA LYS A 17 -1.69 1.88 -6.34
C LYS A 17 -0.27 1.31 -6.22
N LEU A 18 0.71 2.20 -6.11
CA LEU A 18 2.11 1.85 -5.91
C LEU A 18 2.52 2.08 -4.46
N ILE A 19 3.13 1.07 -3.85
CA ILE A 19 3.58 1.11 -2.45
C ILE A 19 4.85 1.93 -2.23
N PRO A 20 5.91 1.84 -3.06
CA PRO A 20 7.14 2.60 -2.81
C PRO A 20 6.94 4.12 -2.66
N PRO A 21 6.12 4.81 -3.48
CA PRO A 21 5.82 6.23 -3.27
C PRO A 21 5.09 6.52 -1.96
N ALA A 22 4.18 5.64 -1.52
CA ALA A 22 3.51 5.78 -0.23
C ALA A 22 4.49 5.61 0.94
N LEU A 23 5.42 4.65 0.85
CA LEU A 23 6.48 4.48 1.85
C LEU A 23 7.45 5.66 1.88
N TRP A 24 7.75 6.25 0.72
CA TRP A 24 8.55 7.47 0.65
C TRP A 24 7.87 8.61 1.40
N MET A 25 6.57 8.83 1.15
CA MET A 25 5.77 9.85 1.85
C MET A 25 5.77 9.63 3.37
N ILE A 26 5.60 8.38 3.81
CA ILE A 26 5.64 8.00 5.23
C ILE A 26 7.03 8.27 5.83
N ALA A 27 8.11 7.87 5.15
CA ALA A 27 9.47 8.06 5.64
C ALA A 27 9.88 9.54 5.71
N ALA A 28 9.34 10.37 4.82
CA ALA A 28 9.53 11.82 4.79
C ALA A 28 8.64 12.59 5.78
N HIS A 29 7.64 11.94 6.39
CA HIS A 29 6.66 12.61 7.24
C HIS A 29 7.29 13.00 8.60
N PRO A 30 7.40 14.30 8.95
CA PRO A 30 8.19 14.76 10.10
C PRO A 30 7.62 14.34 11.45
N GLU A 31 6.30 14.14 11.54
CA GLU A 31 5.62 13.74 12.78
C GLU A 31 5.62 12.22 13.02
N LEU A 32 6.07 11.40 12.06
CA LEU A 32 6.08 9.94 12.21
C LEU A 32 7.42 9.48 12.78
N ALA A 33 7.40 9.00 14.03
CA ALA A 33 8.57 8.48 14.72
C ALA A 33 8.86 7.01 14.32
N ILE A 34 9.06 6.75 13.03
CA ILE A 34 9.30 5.39 12.52
C ILE A 34 10.81 5.10 12.51
N GLU A 35 11.25 4.18 13.36
CA GLU A 35 12.66 3.79 13.47
C GLU A 35 13.06 2.62 12.59
N GLY A 36 12.10 1.86 12.06
CA GLY A 36 12.33 0.78 11.13
C GLY A 36 11.05 0.30 10.47
N LEU A 37 11.16 -0.39 9.33
CA LEU A 37 10.01 -0.81 8.54
C LEU A 37 10.02 -2.31 8.25
N ILE A 38 8.87 -2.95 8.48
CA ILE A 38 8.55 -4.22 7.84
C ILE A 38 7.95 -3.92 6.47
N LEU A 39 8.56 -4.48 5.43
CA LEU A 39 8.16 -4.27 4.04
C LEU A 39 7.29 -5.43 3.52
N PRO A 40 6.30 -5.16 2.64
CA PRO A 40 5.29 -6.12 2.24
C PRO A 40 5.85 -7.24 1.36
N GLY A 41 5.72 -8.49 1.83
CA GLY A 41 6.22 -9.67 1.12
C GLY A 41 5.64 -9.87 -0.28
N HIS A 42 4.31 -9.86 -0.44
CA HIS A 42 3.66 -10.13 -1.72
C HIS A 42 3.89 -9.04 -2.78
N VAL A 43 3.95 -7.77 -2.38
CA VAL A 43 4.31 -6.69 -3.30
C VAL A 43 5.76 -6.86 -3.76
N SER A 44 6.66 -7.17 -2.81
CA SER A 44 8.07 -7.42 -3.09
C SER A 44 8.30 -8.67 -3.95
N ALA A 45 7.42 -9.67 -3.90
CA ALA A 45 7.47 -10.82 -4.80
C ALA A 45 7.30 -10.40 -6.28
N VAL A 46 6.59 -9.30 -6.53
CA VAL A 46 6.38 -8.74 -7.87
C VAL A 46 7.50 -7.76 -8.22
N ILE A 47 7.73 -6.75 -7.39
CA ILE A 47 8.61 -5.61 -7.73
C ILE A 47 10.06 -5.79 -7.29
N GLY A 48 10.35 -6.83 -6.52
CA GLY A 48 11.66 -7.07 -5.92
C GLY A 48 11.94 -6.16 -4.74
N SER A 49 13.20 -6.17 -4.28
CA SER A 49 13.63 -5.32 -3.17
C SER A 49 14.08 -3.94 -3.61
N GLU A 50 14.64 -3.81 -4.82
CA GLU A 50 15.28 -2.57 -5.28
C GLU A 50 14.44 -1.31 -5.11
N PRO A 51 13.11 -1.31 -5.40
CA PRO A 51 12.31 -0.10 -5.26
C PRO A 51 12.23 0.45 -3.83
N TYR A 52 12.63 -0.31 -2.81
CA TYR A 52 12.62 0.12 -1.40
C TYR A 52 13.97 0.65 -0.92
N ARG A 53 15.03 0.61 -1.74
CA ARG A 53 16.40 0.91 -1.29
C ARG A 53 16.57 2.33 -0.76
N PHE A 54 15.78 3.29 -1.25
CA PHE A 54 15.75 4.67 -0.75
C PHE A 54 15.53 4.76 0.78
N LEU A 55 14.82 3.80 1.38
CA LEU A 55 14.58 3.78 2.83
C LEU A 55 15.89 3.67 3.62
N ALA A 56 16.78 2.78 3.20
CA ALA A 56 18.08 2.59 3.83
C ALA A 56 19.09 3.66 3.39
N ASP A 57 19.12 3.99 2.09
CA ASP A 57 20.14 4.85 1.51
C ASP A 57 19.91 6.34 1.81
N GLU A 58 18.67 6.82 1.70
CA GLU A 58 18.30 8.24 1.85
C GLU A 58 17.79 8.53 3.27
N PHE A 59 16.82 7.75 3.75
CA PHE A 59 16.18 7.99 5.05
C PHE A 59 16.90 7.33 6.23
N LYS A 60 17.93 6.51 5.98
CA LYS A 60 18.69 5.79 7.01
C LYS A 60 17.79 4.96 7.93
N ARG A 61 16.74 4.35 7.36
CA ARG A 61 15.79 3.49 8.08
C ARG A 61 16.09 2.02 7.83
N PRO A 62 16.38 1.24 8.89
CA PRO A 62 16.38 -0.21 8.85
C PRO A 62 15.08 -0.74 8.26
N CYS A 63 15.17 -1.62 7.26
CA CYS A 63 13.98 -2.18 6.64
C CYS A 63 14.17 -3.62 6.18
N VAL A 64 13.13 -4.43 6.40
CA VAL A 64 13.19 -5.86 6.14
C VAL A 64 11.92 -6.30 5.42
N ILE A 65 12.08 -6.91 4.24
CA ILE A 65 10.99 -7.59 3.53
C ILE A 65 10.74 -8.94 4.19
N THR A 66 9.53 -9.17 4.68
CA THR A 66 9.17 -10.38 5.42
C THR A 66 7.94 -11.10 4.88
N GLY A 67 7.77 -12.36 5.29
CA GLY A 67 6.59 -13.16 5.03
C GLY A 67 5.43 -12.83 5.97
N PHE A 68 4.46 -13.74 6.06
CA PHE A 68 3.22 -13.52 6.84
C PHE A 68 3.07 -14.50 8.00
N GLU A 69 3.97 -15.47 8.14
CA GLU A 69 3.97 -16.37 9.29
C GLU A 69 4.48 -15.63 10.53
N ALA A 70 3.99 -16.01 11.71
CA ALA A 70 4.42 -15.38 12.96
C ALA A 70 5.95 -15.41 13.14
N ALA A 71 6.60 -16.52 12.75
CA ALA A 71 8.05 -16.65 12.79
C ALA A 71 8.77 -15.71 11.81
N ASP A 72 8.19 -15.43 10.64
CA ASP A 72 8.77 -14.49 9.67
C ASP A 72 8.76 -13.06 10.26
N ILE A 73 7.64 -12.67 10.86
CA ILE A 73 7.48 -11.35 11.47
C ILE A 73 8.46 -11.18 12.65
N LEU A 74 8.54 -12.17 13.54
CA LEU A 74 9.47 -12.15 14.67
C LEU A 74 10.94 -12.06 14.21
N GLN A 75 11.32 -12.81 13.17
CA GLN A 75 12.68 -12.75 12.64
C GLN A 75 12.98 -11.38 12.01
N ALA A 76 12.04 -10.80 11.27
CA ALA A 76 12.21 -9.47 10.69
C ALA A 76 12.37 -8.38 11.76
N LEU A 77 11.59 -8.46 12.86
CA LEU A 77 11.75 -7.57 14.00
C LEU A 77 13.13 -7.70 14.64
N LEU A 78 13.64 -8.93 14.81
CA LEU A 78 14.99 -9.17 15.33
C LEU A 78 16.07 -8.57 14.41
N MET A 79 15.93 -8.71 13.09
CA MET A 79 16.85 -8.14 12.11
C MET A 79 16.85 -6.61 12.16
N ILE A 80 15.67 -5.98 12.21
CA ILE A 80 15.53 -4.53 12.36
C ILE A 80 16.17 -4.05 13.66
N ALA A 81 15.88 -4.70 14.79
CA ALA A 81 16.45 -4.35 16.09
C ALA A 81 17.99 -4.49 16.10
N GLY A 82 18.53 -5.51 15.42
CA GLY A 82 19.97 -5.68 15.22
C GLY A 82 20.60 -4.51 14.47
N GLN A 83 20.02 -4.11 13.34
CA GLN A 83 20.48 -2.95 12.56
C GLN A 83 20.43 -1.65 13.37
N ILE A 84 19.36 -1.42 14.15
CA ILE A 84 19.25 -0.26 15.04
C ILE A 84 20.38 -0.26 16.07
N LYS A 85 20.63 -1.42 16.71
CA LYS A 85 21.71 -1.57 17.70
C LYS A 85 23.10 -1.34 17.10
N GLU A 86 23.31 -1.76 15.85
CA GLU A 86 24.57 -1.59 15.11
C GLU A 86 24.75 -0.17 14.56
N GLY A 87 23.67 0.61 14.44
CA GLY A 87 23.70 1.91 13.77
C GLY A 87 23.87 1.81 12.25
N GLU A 88 23.59 0.63 11.68
CA GLU A 88 23.78 0.33 10.25
C GLU A 88 22.45 -0.02 9.58
N PRO A 89 21.73 0.98 9.04
CA PRO A 89 20.49 0.74 8.32
C PRO A 89 20.77 0.03 6.99
N ARG A 90 20.06 -1.08 6.76
CA ARG A 90 20.17 -1.91 5.56
C ARG A 90 18.78 -2.31 5.07
N LEU A 91 18.66 -2.50 3.76
CA LEU A 91 17.53 -3.19 3.17
C LEU A 91 17.84 -4.68 3.12
N GLU A 92 17.11 -5.47 3.90
CA GLU A 92 17.28 -6.93 3.93
C GLU A 92 16.03 -7.69 3.48
N ILE A 93 16.24 -8.91 2.99
CA ILE A 93 15.17 -9.82 2.58
C ILE A 93 15.15 -10.99 3.56
N GLN A 94 14.18 -11.02 4.47
CA GLN A 94 13.88 -12.20 5.28
C GLN A 94 13.14 -13.24 4.43
N TYR A 95 12.21 -12.78 3.57
CA TYR A 95 11.32 -13.65 2.78
C TYR A 95 11.99 -14.25 1.52
N LYS A 96 13.23 -14.77 1.65
CA LYS A 96 14.08 -15.24 0.54
C LYS A 96 13.49 -16.40 -0.27
N ARG A 97 12.53 -17.13 0.30
CA ARG A 97 11.83 -18.24 -0.36
C ARG A 97 10.91 -17.77 -1.50
N VAL A 98 10.55 -16.48 -1.53
CA VAL A 98 9.65 -15.90 -2.55
C VAL A 98 10.25 -14.65 -3.20
N VAL A 99 10.96 -13.81 -2.44
CA VAL A 99 11.41 -12.50 -2.90
C VAL A 99 12.85 -12.56 -3.40
N THR A 100 13.06 -12.02 -4.61
CA THR A 100 14.39 -11.76 -5.18
C THR A 100 14.66 -10.26 -5.25
N LYS A 101 15.91 -9.89 -5.54
CA LYS A 101 16.30 -8.49 -5.71
C LYS A 101 15.53 -7.83 -6.87
N GLU A 102 15.46 -8.51 -8.01
CA GLU A 102 14.86 -8.00 -9.25
C GLU A 102 13.34 -8.23 -9.35
N GLY A 103 12.76 -9.00 -8.43
CA GLY A 103 11.34 -9.37 -8.46
C GLY A 103 10.98 -10.25 -9.65
N ASN A 104 9.71 -10.18 -10.05
CA ASN A 104 9.16 -10.93 -11.18
C ASN A 104 9.25 -10.10 -12.47
N LYS A 105 10.33 -10.30 -13.22
CA LYS A 105 10.58 -9.60 -14.50
C LYS A 105 9.46 -9.74 -15.52
N ALA A 106 8.74 -10.88 -15.54
CA ALA A 106 7.63 -11.08 -16.46
C ALA A 106 6.42 -10.23 -16.09
N ALA A 107 6.08 -10.17 -14.80
CA ALA A 107 5.01 -9.32 -14.29
C ALA A 107 5.32 -7.82 -14.50
N LEU A 108 6.55 -7.41 -14.17
CA LEU A 108 7.02 -6.03 -14.38
C LEU A 108 6.89 -5.62 -15.85
N LYS A 109 7.34 -6.45 -16.79
CA LYS A 109 7.20 -6.17 -18.23
C LYS A 109 5.74 -6.03 -18.68
N ILE A 110 4.82 -6.79 -18.09
CA ILE A 110 3.38 -6.66 -18.39
C ILE A 110 2.87 -5.32 -17.86
N MET A 111 3.18 -4.99 -16.61
CA MET A 111 2.77 -3.73 -15.98
C MET A 111 3.32 -2.52 -16.77
N GLU A 112 4.60 -2.50 -17.08
CA GLU A 112 5.25 -1.47 -17.91
C GLU A 112 4.66 -1.39 -19.31
N GLY A 113 4.30 -2.52 -19.92
CA GLY A 113 3.67 -2.55 -21.25
C GLY A 113 2.22 -2.06 -21.26
N MET A 114 1.54 -2.08 -20.11
CA MET A 114 0.11 -1.79 -20.00
C MET A 114 -0.21 -0.45 -19.34
N CYS A 115 0.64 0.02 -18.44
CA CYS A 115 0.32 1.14 -17.57
C CYS A 115 1.36 2.28 -17.63
N ASP A 116 0.87 3.50 -17.49
CA ASP A 116 1.65 4.69 -17.16
C ASP A 116 1.54 5.00 -15.67
N VAL A 117 2.62 5.54 -15.11
CA VAL A 117 2.64 6.04 -13.73
C VAL A 117 2.05 7.45 -13.69
N LYS A 118 1.19 7.72 -12.70
CA LYS A 118 0.54 9.02 -12.47
C LYS A 118 0.47 9.34 -10.98
N ASP A 119 0.34 10.63 -10.69
CA ASP A 119 -0.03 11.10 -9.35
C ASP A 119 -1.43 10.64 -9.00
N SER A 120 -1.68 10.42 -7.72
CA SER A 120 -2.98 9.89 -7.32
C SER A 120 -3.41 10.32 -5.93
N MET A 121 -4.72 10.50 -5.78
CA MET A 121 -5.35 10.75 -4.50
C MET A 121 -5.47 9.44 -3.69
N TRP A 122 -4.97 9.44 -2.46
CA TRP A 122 -5.11 8.35 -1.50
C TRP A 122 -6.03 8.79 -0.37
N ARG A 123 -7.16 8.11 -0.23
CA ARG A 123 -8.15 8.41 0.80
C ARG A 123 -7.50 8.45 2.19
N GLY A 124 -7.67 9.56 2.91
CA GLY A 124 -7.08 9.80 4.22
C GLY A 124 -5.60 10.19 4.24
N LEU A 125 -4.90 10.18 3.09
CA LEU A 125 -3.46 10.47 2.98
C LEU A 125 -3.12 11.64 2.04
N GLY A 126 -4.08 12.12 1.24
CA GLY A 126 -3.82 13.19 0.27
C GLY A 126 -3.34 12.67 -1.09
N THR A 127 -2.94 13.59 -1.96
CA THR A 127 -2.33 13.24 -3.24
C THR A 127 -0.88 12.82 -3.03
N ILE A 128 -0.55 11.61 -3.49
CA ILE A 128 0.81 11.08 -3.48
C ILE A 128 1.33 11.07 -4.93
N PRO A 129 2.45 11.75 -5.21
CA PRO A 129 3.05 11.74 -6.54
C PRO A 129 3.43 10.34 -7.01
N GLU A 130 3.31 10.10 -8.31
CA GLU A 130 3.76 8.87 -8.99
C GLU A 130 3.26 7.57 -8.33
N SER A 131 2.05 7.59 -7.77
CA SER A 131 1.55 6.52 -6.88
C SER A 131 0.41 5.68 -7.46
N GLU A 132 0.04 5.88 -8.72
CA GLU A 132 -0.98 5.11 -9.43
C GLU A 132 -0.50 4.61 -10.78
N LEU A 133 -1.04 3.45 -11.17
CA LEU A 133 -0.91 2.90 -12.52
C LEU A 133 -2.24 3.06 -13.27
N LYS A 134 -2.21 3.87 -14.33
CA LYS A 134 -3.31 4.03 -15.29
C LYS A 134 -3.01 3.30 -16.57
N LEU A 135 -4.03 2.77 -17.25
CA LEU A 135 -3.83 2.13 -18.55
C LEU A 135 -3.28 3.13 -19.57
N LYS A 136 -2.31 2.70 -20.37
CA LYS A 136 -1.80 3.50 -21.50
C LYS A 136 -2.90 3.68 -22.55
N GLU A 137 -2.79 4.74 -23.36
CA GLU A 137 -3.68 5.00 -24.50
C GLU A 137 -3.82 3.77 -25.43
N ALA A 138 -2.73 3.03 -25.61
CA ALA A 138 -2.72 1.79 -26.39
C ALA A 138 -3.65 0.70 -25.84
N TRP A 139 -4.20 0.84 -24.63
CA TRP A 139 -5.12 -0.09 -23.96
C TRP A 139 -6.49 0.50 -23.64
N LYS A 140 -6.82 1.69 -24.17
CA LYS A 140 -8.06 2.42 -23.89
C LYS A 140 -9.36 1.64 -24.14
N ASP A 141 -9.35 0.66 -25.05
CA ASP A 141 -10.52 -0.18 -25.33
C ASP A 141 -10.97 -1.02 -24.12
N PHE A 142 -10.04 -1.22 -23.16
CA PHE A 142 -10.28 -1.90 -21.89
C PHE A 142 -10.43 -0.93 -20.71
N ASP A 143 -10.16 0.36 -20.91
CA ASP A 143 -10.32 1.35 -19.86
C ASP A 143 -11.80 1.72 -19.72
N ALA A 144 -12.38 1.40 -18.56
CA ALA A 144 -13.77 1.72 -18.25
C ALA A 144 -14.01 3.23 -18.20
N GLU A 145 -13.04 4.02 -17.73
CA GLU A 145 -13.16 5.48 -17.66
C GLU A 145 -13.35 6.06 -19.06
N HIS A 146 -12.51 5.62 -19.99
CA HIS A 146 -12.58 6.04 -21.39
C HIS A 146 -13.83 5.50 -22.09
N LYS A 147 -14.08 4.19 -22.00
CA LYS A 147 -15.12 3.51 -22.78
C LYS A 147 -16.54 3.94 -22.41
N PHE A 148 -16.77 4.28 -21.14
CA PHE A 148 -18.08 4.69 -20.64
C PHE A 148 -18.16 6.20 -20.41
N SER A 149 -17.15 6.97 -20.81
CA SER A 149 -17.08 8.42 -20.60
C SER A 149 -17.39 8.81 -19.15
N LEU A 150 -16.79 8.07 -18.20
CA LEU A 150 -17.05 8.31 -16.79
C LEU A 150 -16.54 9.71 -16.41
N PRO A 151 -17.30 10.48 -15.62
CA PRO A 151 -16.83 11.76 -15.14
C PRO A 151 -15.58 11.56 -14.26
N PRO A 152 -14.64 12.53 -14.24
CA PRO A 152 -13.52 12.49 -13.31
C PRO A 152 -14.05 12.32 -11.89
N MET A 153 -13.47 11.36 -11.15
CA MET A 153 -13.78 11.24 -9.73
C MET A 153 -13.15 12.39 -8.96
N GLU A 154 -13.95 13.38 -8.59
CA GLU A 154 -13.56 14.40 -7.63
C GLU A 154 -13.61 13.82 -6.22
N TYR A 155 -12.44 13.53 -5.64
CA TYR A 155 -12.37 13.26 -4.21
C TYR A 155 -12.67 14.55 -3.45
N LYS A 156 -13.78 14.57 -2.71
CA LYS A 156 -14.07 15.61 -1.75
C LYS A 156 -13.57 15.13 -0.40
N GLU A 157 -12.71 15.89 0.27
CA GLU A 157 -12.25 15.57 1.64
C GLU A 157 -13.41 15.38 2.62
N THR A 158 -14.55 16.01 2.35
CA THR A 158 -15.83 15.82 3.05
C THR A 158 -16.46 14.43 2.88
N ALA A 159 -15.88 13.54 2.07
CA ALA A 159 -16.32 12.16 1.89
C ALA A 159 -15.91 11.24 3.05
N ASP A 160 -15.00 11.68 3.94
CA ASP A 160 -14.74 10.98 5.18
C ASP A 160 -15.83 11.28 6.21
N ALA A 161 -16.38 10.21 6.79
CA ALA A 161 -17.46 10.33 7.75
C ALA A 161 -17.02 11.17 8.95
N LYS A 162 -17.85 12.13 9.35
CA LYS A 162 -17.55 13.05 10.45
C LYS A 162 -17.12 12.30 11.71
N GLY A 163 -15.96 12.65 12.25
CA GLY A 163 -15.38 12.01 13.44
C GLY A 163 -14.56 10.74 13.17
N CYS A 164 -14.51 10.25 11.93
CA CYS A 164 -13.66 9.13 11.56
C CYS A 164 -12.18 9.56 11.53
N ARG A 165 -11.31 8.77 12.19
CA ARG A 165 -9.86 9.02 12.25
C ARG A 165 -9.05 8.02 11.39
N CYS A 166 -9.63 7.51 10.30
CA CYS A 166 -8.97 6.50 9.44
C CYS A 166 -7.63 6.99 8.88
N GLY A 167 -7.50 8.26 8.48
CA GLY A 167 -6.22 8.80 8.00
C GLY A 167 -5.11 8.70 9.04
N GLU A 168 -5.42 8.98 10.31
CA GLU A 168 -4.47 8.87 11.42
C GLU A 168 -4.11 7.41 11.72
N VAL A 169 -5.08 6.49 11.64
CA VAL A 169 -4.81 5.05 11.75
C VAL A 169 -3.92 4.56 10.61
N LEU A 170 -4.18 5.00 9.37
CA LEU A 170 -3.38 4.62 8.20
C LEU A 170 -1.93 5.13 8.27
N LEU A 171 -1.72 6.32 8.86
CA LEU A 171 -0.38 6.86 9.13
C LEU A 171 0.29 6.25 10.38
N GLY A 172 -0.43 5.42 11.15
CA GLY A 172 0.07 4.87 12.41
C GLY A 172 0.21 5.90 13.54
N LYS A 173 -0.47 7.06 13.43
CA LYS A 173 -0.48 8.10 14.48
C LYS A 173 -1.30 7.68 15.70
N ILE A 174 -2.29 6.83 15.49
CA ILE A 174 -3.14 6.26 16.54
C ILE A 174 -3.41 4.78 16.24
N ILE A 175 -3.77 4.00 17.26
CA ILE A 175 -4.32 2.66 17.07
C ILE A 175 -5.85 2.73 16.99
N PRO A 176 -6.55 1.71 16.41
CA PRO A 176 -7.99 1.76 16.25
C PRO A 176 -8.78 2.09 17.54
N PRO A 177 -8.45 1.55 18.73
CA PRO A 177 -9.12 1.92 19.99
C PRO A 177 -9.06 3.40 20.38
N ASP A 178 -8.08 4.16 19.89
CA ASP A 178 -7.97 5.60 20.14
C ASP A 178 -8.96 6.44 19.29
N CYS A 179 -9.63 5.82 18.33
CA CYS A 179 -10.69 6.44 17.56
C CYS A 179 -12.00 6.40 18.37
N PRO A 180 -12.65 7.55 18.64
CA PRO A 180 -13.86 7.59 19.47
C PRO A 180 -15.06 6.86 18.86
N LEU A 181 -15.00 6.51 17.58
CA LEU A 181 -16.05 5.76 16.90
C LEU A 181 -15.78 4.25 16.91
N PHE A 182 -14.53 3.82 17.10
CA PHE A 182 -14.16 2.41 17.02
C PHE A 182 -14.90 1.61 18.09
N ALA A 183 -15.46 0.47 17.71
CA ALA A 183 -16.20 -0.40 18.63
C ALA A 183 -17.44 0.24 19.28
N GLU A 184 -17.78 1.47 18.95
CA GLU A 184 -19.01 2.13 19.41
C GLU A 184 -19.94 2.26 18.20
N ALA A 185 -19.94 3.42 17.56
CA ALA A 185 -20.73 3.67 16.35
C ALA A 185 -20.18 2.96 15.11
N CYS A 186 -18.88 2.67 15.06
CA CYS A 186 -18.19 2.03 13.94
C CYS A 186 -17.84 0.58 14.28
N THR A 187 -18.54 -0.37 13.65
CA THR A 187 -18.38 -1.81 13.82
C THR A 187 -18.33 -2.52 12.48
N THR A 188 -18.01 -3.81 12.43
CA THR A 188 -18.04 -4.58 11.17
C THR A 188 -19.45 -4.69 10.58
N SER A 189 -20.50 -4.67 11.41
CA SER A 189 -21.90 -4.68 10.96
C SER A 189 -22.43 -3.28 10.62
N ASN A 190 -21.82 -2.23 11.17
CA ASN A 190 -22.14 -0.83 10.89
C ASN A 190 -20.86 -0.01 10.68
N PRO A 191 -20.16 -0.18 9.55
CA PRO A 191 -18.88 0.47 9.34
C PRO A 191 -19.06 1.94 8.94
N ILE A 192 -18.36 2.84 9.65
CA ILE A 192 -18.37 4.27 9.37
C ILE A 192 -17.21 4.69 8.46
N GLY A 193 -16.04 4.07 8.64
CA GLY A 193 -14.82 4.37 7.89
C GLY A 193 -14.30 3.19 7.06
N PRO A 194 -13.49 3.44 6.02
CA PRO A 194 -12.99 2.39 5.12
C PRO A 194 -12.14 1.34 5.84
N CYS A 195 -11.41 1.71 6.90
CA CYS A 195 -10.60 0.77 7.68
C CYS A 195 -11.41 -0.27 8.44
N MET A 196 -12.73 -0.07 8.61
CA MET A 196 -13.64 -1.06 9.20
C MET A 196 -14.36 -1.92 8.15
N VAL A 197 -14.43 -1.44 6.89
CA VAL A 197 -15.05 -2.18 5.77
C VAL A 197 -14.08 -3.19 5.17
N SER A 198 -12.82 -2.80 5.00
CA SER A 198 -11.82 -3.63 4.32
C SER A 198 -11.42 -4.84 5.16
N SER A 199 -11.29 -6.01 4.54
CA SER A 199 -10.74 -7.21 5.18
C SER A 199 -9.27 -7.05 5.57
N GLU A 200 -8.55 -6.12 4.93
CA GLU A 200 -7.16 -5.76 5.25
C GLU A 200 -7.09 -4.49 6.11
N GLY A 201 -8.23 -3.92 6.51
CA GLY A 201 -8.27 -2.69 7.28
C GLY A 201 -7.84 -2.91 8.72
N ALA A 202 -6.96 -2.04 9.23
CA ALA A 202 -6.44 -2.12 10.59
C ALA A 202 -7.56 -2.11 11.65
N CYS A 203 -8.62 -1.31 11.45
CA CYS A 203 -9.76 -1.29 12.37
C CYS A 203 -10.55 -2.61 12.34
N ALA A 204 -10.83 -3.16 11.15
CA ALA A 204 -11.52 -4.45 11.04
C ALA A 204 -10.71 -5.59 11.68
N ALA A 205 -9.38 -5.58 11.51
CA ALA A 205 -8.48 -6.55 12.14
C ALA A 205 -8.51 -6.43 13.67
N TYR A 206 -8.34 -5.22 14.21
CA TYR A 206 -8.45 -4.96 15.66
C TYR A 206 -9.80 -5.40 16.21
N TYR A 207 -10.89 -5.05 15.53
CA TYR A 207 -12.25 -5.40 15.95
C TYR A 207 -12.47 -6.92 16.02
N LYS A 208 -11.82 -7.67 15.12
CA LYS A 208 -11.99 -9.12 15.02
C LYS A 208 -11.19 -9.89 16.08
N TYR A 209 -9.99 -9.42 16.43
CA TYR A 209 -9.02 -10.20 17.20
C TYR A 209 -8.68 -9.62 18.57
N GLU A 210 -8.87 -8.31 18.78
CA GLU A 210 -8.40 -7.57 19.96
C GLU A 210 -9.54 -6.85 20.70
N ARG A 211 -10.80 -7.16 20.35
CA ARG A 211 -11.98 -6.55 20.95
C ARG A 211 -12.64 -7.44 21.98
#